data_AF-A0AAD7PKS7-F1
#
_entry.id   AF-A0AAD7PKS7-F1
#
_cell.length_a   1.000
_cell.length_b   1.000
_cell.length_c   1.000
_cell.angle_alpha   90.00
_cell.angle_beta   90.00
_cell.angle_gamma   90.00
#
_symmetry.space_group_name_H-M   'P 1'
#
loop_
_entity.id
_entity.type
_entity.pdbx_description
1 polymer ?
#
loop_
_entity_poly.entity_id
_entity_poly.type
_entity_poly.pdbx_seq_one_letter_code
_entity_poly.pdbx_strand_id
1 'polypeptide(L)'
;MYPNWFYLIRNYVSQGSPKEALLVYKHIRHCGIYDLSVVPLMLKACASLFLLNYGKAIHAESVKAGSVSHVMIGTALVSMYAKCGVIFDSHKLFEKMPEKNAVSWNAMISGYLRNGNTKSAAVLFEEMPERTEVTWNEMIDGFARSGDIVTARQLFNMVPTKLRNVVTWTVMVDGYTRNGEMEAARELFEQMPQRNFFVWSSMISGYCKKGFVMEGKSIFDRIPVRNLENWNSMISGYAQNGFGEEALEAFENMQTEGFQPDEFTVVSALSACAQLGRLDNGKEIHHMLSQKGIQINDFVLNGLVDMYAKCGELANAISIFEDSTVKHSSCWNAMISGLAINGNCKEALEFFDRMEDLNVRPDRVTFLSVLSACAHGGLVDEALKVLYKMERCGSEIDIKHYGCLVDLLGRAGRLKEAYDLIKRMPMKPNYRVLGAMLGACRIHLDMKLAEQVMQEVSKPSLNTISTDNSHYVLLSNIYAASGRWENAERLRMAMVGKGFRKTPGCSSVMFSGTENKFCARRR
;
A
#
# COMPACT_ATOMS: atom_id res chain seq x y z
N MET A 1 -40.84 -28.96 -10.73
CA MET A 1 -39.39 -29.13 -10.92
C MET A 1 -38.72 -28.21 -9.90
N TYR A 2 -38.18 -28.73 -8.81
CA TYR A 2 -37.55 -27.89 -7.78
C TYR A 2 -36.28 -27.25 -8.38
N PRO A 3 -36.05 -25.93 -8.21
CA PRO A 3 -34.80 -25.31 -8.62
C PRO A 3 -33.63 -25.99 -7.93
N ASN A 4 -32.54 -26.26 -8.66
CA ASN A 4 -31.36 -26.86 -8.09
C ASN A 4 -30.56 -25.79 -7.30
N TRP A 5 -31.09 -25.45 -6.13
CA TRP A 5 -30.62 -24.37 -5.27
C TRP A 5 -29.13 -24.47 -4.92
N PHE A 6 -28.61 -25.70 -4.80
CA PHE A 6 -27.19 -25.95 -4.58
C PHE A 6 -26.32 -25.36 -5.69
N TYR A 7 -26.68 -25.57 -6.97
CA TYR A 7 -25.90 -25.05 -8.09
C TYR A 7 -25.99 -23.53 -8.18
N LEU A 8 -27.16 -22.95 -7.91
CA LEU A 8 -27.35 -21.50 -7.90
C LEU A 8 -26.48 -20.83 -6.82
N ILE A 9 -26.55 -21.35 -5.59
CA ILE A 9 -25.75 -20.88 -4.46
C ILE A 9 -24.25 -21.07 -4.73
N ARG A 10 -23.86 -22.25 -5.23
CA ARG A 10 -22.47 -22.54 -5.57
C ARG A 10 -21.95 -21.57 -6.62
N ASN A 11 -22.76 -21.23 -7.62
CA ASN A 11 -22.39 -20.29 -8.67
C ASN A 11 -22.13 -18.89 -8.09
N TYR A 12 -23.05 -18.35 -7.29
CA TYR A 12 -22.84 -17.06 -6.62
C TYR A 12 -21.59 -17.04 -5.73
N VAL A 13 -21.34 -18.11 -4.96
CA VAL A 13 -20.13 -18.22 -4.15
C VAL A 13 -18.87 -18.30 -5.00
N SER A 14 -18.90 -19.00 -6.15
CA SER A 14 -17.75 -19.08 -7.06
C SER A 14 -17.49 -17.79 -7.84
N GLN A 15 -18.54 -17.01 -8.12
CA GLN A 15 -18.45 -15.71 -8.78
C GLN A 15 -18.08 -14.56 -7.80
N GLY A 16 -17.74 -14.88 -6.54
CA GLY A 16 -17.36 -13.85 -5.57
C GLY A 16 -18.52 -12.97 -5.11
N SER A 17 -19.76 -13.45 -5.24
CA SER A 17 -21.01 -12.78 -4.84
C SER A 17 -21.63 -13.48 -3.61
N PRO A 18 -20.96 -13.48 -2.43
CA PRO A 18 -21.41 -14.22 -1.26
C PRO A 18 -22.68 -13.63 -0.61
N LYS A 19 -22.99 -12.35 -0.84
CA LYS A 19 -24.19 -11.71 -0.29
C LYS A 19 -25.45 -12.25 -0.97
N GLU A 20 -25.40 -12.38 -2.28
CA GLU A 20 -26.44 -12.89 -3.15
C GLU A 20 -26.74 -14.36 -2.80
N ALA A 21 -25.68 -15.15 -2.57
CA ALA A 21 -25.80 -16.52 -2.09
C ALA A 21 -26.57 -16.63 -0.76
N LEU A 22 -26.28 -15.73 0.19
CA LEU A 22 -26.97 -15.69 1.50
C LEU A 22 -28.43 -15.24 1.37
N LEU A 23 -28.75 -14.32 0.45
CA LEU A 23 -30.13 -13.89 0.17
C LEU A 23 -30.97 -15.03 -0.41
N VAL A 24 -30.40 -15.79 -1.36
CA VAL A 24 -31.05 -16.99 -1.91
C VAL A 24 -31.31 -18.02 -0.81
N TYR A 25 -30.33 -18.26 0.06
CA TYR A 25 -30.53 -19.16 1.20
C TYR A 25 -31.61 -18.68 2.17
N LYS A 26 -31.64 -17.39 2.50
CA LYS A 26 -32.71 -16.82 3.33
C LYS A 26 -34.10 -17.09 2.75
N HIS A 27 -34.26 -16.97 1.43
CA HIS A 27 -35.50 -17.29 0.73
C HIS A 27 -35.86 -18.79 0.83
N ILE A 28 -34.89 -19.69 0.64
CA ILE A 28 -35.07 -21.15 0.81
C ILE A 28 -35.53 -21.49 2.23
N ARG A 29 -34.95 -20.81 3.24
CA ARG A 29 -35.34 -20.99 4.64
C ARG A 29 -36.73 -20.46 4.94
N HIS A 30 -37.14 -19.34 4.34
CA HIS A 30 -38.52 -18.86 4.42
C HIS A 30 -39.52 -19.86 3.80
N CYS A 31 -39.09 -20.65 2.81
CA CYS A 31 -39.88 -21.76 2.25
C CYS A 31 -39.87 -23.03 3.11
N GLY A 32 -39.23 -23.02 4.28
CA GLY A 32 -39.16 -24.15 5.22
C GLY A 32 -38.17 -25.25 4.85
N ILE A 33 -37.37 -25.08 3.80
CA ILE A 33 -36.46 -26.11 3.30
C ILE A 33 -35.11 -26.01 4.02
N TYR A 34 -34.64 -27.11 4.63
CA TYR A 34 -33.28 -27.21 5.17
C TYR A 34 -32.49 -28.22 4.33
N ASP A 35 -31.49 -27.74 3.60
CA ASP A 35 -30.61 -28.57 2.79
C ASP A 35 -29.20 -28.55 3.39
N LEU A 36 -28.75 -29.73 3.84
CA LEU A 36 -27.43 -29.91 4.45
C LEU A 36 -26.28 -29.63 3.48
N SER A 37 -26.49 -29.83 2.18
CA SER A 37 -25.46 -29.68 1.15
C SER A 37 -25.03 -28.22 0.94
N VAL A 38 -25.91 -27.26 1.23
CA VAL A 38 -25.63 -25.83 1.05
C VAL A 38 -25.02 -25.17 2.29
N VAL A 39 -25.13 -25.80 3.46
CA VAL A 39 -24.65 -25.25 4.75
C VAL A 39 -23.15 -24.88 4.71
N PRO A 40 -22.22 -25.73 4.23
CA PRO A 40 -20.81 -25.36 4.13
C PRO A 40 -20.55 -24.15 3.22
N LEU A 41 -21.32 -24.00 2.13
CA LEU A 41 -21.22 -22.85 1.22
C LEU A 41 -21.69 -21.56 1.89
N MET A 42 -22.77 -21.63 2.69
CA MET A 42 -23.27 -20.50 3.46
C MET A 42 -22.32 -20.08 4.57
N LEU A 43 -21.73 -21.04 5.28
CA LEU A 43 -20.70 -20.76 6.27
C LEU A 43 -19.45 -20.14 5.63
N LYS A 44 -19.05 -20.59 4.44
CA LYS A 44 -17.97 -19.97 3.66
C LYS A 44 -18.30 -18.53 3.29
N ALA A 45 -19.53 -18.24 2.86
CA ALA A 45 -20.00 -16.89 2.54
C ALA A 45 -20.04 -15.98 3.80
N CYS A 46 -20.49 -16.51 4.94
CA CYS A 46 -20.43 -15.79 6.23
C CYS A 46 -18.99 -15.45 6.61
N ALA A 47 -18.08 -16.41 6.42
CA ALA A 47 -16.68 -16.26 6.75
C ALA A 47 -15.96 -15.23 5.86
N SER A 48 -16.32 -15.12 4.58
CA SER A 48 -15.77 -14.10 3.67
C SER A 48 -16.30 -12.68 3.97
N LEU A 49 -17.50 -12.58 4.53
CA LEU A 49 -18.16 -11.31 4.86
C LEU A 49 -18.04 -10.94 6.35
N PHE A 50 -17.35 -11.74 7.15
CA PHE A 50 -17.22 -11.58 8.61
C PHE A 50 -18.57 -11.48 9.35
N LEU A 51 -19.60 -12.16 8.85
CA LEU A 51 -20.97 -12.14 9.40
C LEU A 51 -21.14 -13.14 10.55
N LEU A 52 -20.48 -12.87 11.68
CA LEU A 52 -20.46 -13.76 12.84
C LEU A 52 -21.85 -14.15 13.34
N ASN A 53 -22.78 -13.20 13.45
CA ASN A 53 -24.13 -13.45 13.97
C ASN A 53 -24.94 -14.37 13.05
N TYR A 54 -24.82 -14.18 11.74
CA TYR A 54 -25.48 -15.04 10.76
C TYR A 54 -24.87 -16.45 10.75
N GLY A 55 -23.53 -16.54 10.86
CA GLY A 55 -22.83 -17.81 11.04
C GLY A 55 -23.26 -18.56 12.30
N LYS A 56 -23.44 -17.86 13.44
CA LYS A 56 -23.98 -18.42 14.68
C LYS A 56 -25.41 -18.95 14.52
N ALA A 57 -26.25 -18.27 13.75
CA ALA A 57 -27.61 -18.75 13.46
C ALA A 57 -27.58 -20.06 12.67
N ILE A 58 -26.77 -20.14 11.61
CA ILE A 58 -26.59 -21.37 10.81
C ILE A 58 -25.99 -22.50 11.65
N HIS A 59 -25.05 -22.19 12.56
CA HIS A 59 -24.51 -23.16 13.50
C HIS A 59 -25.60 -23.72 14.43
N ALA A 60 -26.43 -22.85 15.03
CA ALA A 60 -27.53 -23.29 15.90
C ALA A 60 -28.55 -24.17 15.15
N GLU A 61 -28.85 -23.85 13.89
CA GLU A 61 -29.68 -24.70 13.02
C GLU A 61 -29.03 -26.06 12.76
N SER A 62 -27.72 -26.08 12.47
CA SER A 62 -26.96 -27.32 12.28
C SER A 62 -26.97 -28.20 13.53
N VAL A 63 -26.90 -27.60 14.73
CA VAL A 63 -27.02 -28.33 16.00
C VAL A 63 -28.41 -28.94 16.13
N LYS A 64 -29.48 -28.17 15.87
CA LYS A 64 -30.87 -28.67 15.94
C LYS A 64 -31.13 -29.81 14.95
N ALA A 65 -30.51 -29.76 13.77
CA ALA A 65 -30.60 -30.79 12.75
C ALA A 65 -29.69 -32.01 12.99
N GLY A 66 -28.88 -32.00 14.07
CA GLY A 66 -27.95 -33.09 14.38
C GLY A 66 -26.79 -33.23 13.40
N SER A 67 -26.51 -32.22 12.58
CA SER A 67 -25.59 -32.31 11.45
C SER A 67 -24.17 -31.80 11.72
N VAL A 68 -23.90 -31.27 12.93
CA VAL A 68 -22.57 -30.75 13.31
C VAL A 68 -21.51 -31.85 13.41
N SER A 69 -21.92 -33.10 13.64
CA SER A 69 -21.03 -34.27 13.63
C SER A 69 -20.43 -34.58 12.26
N HIS A 70 -21.03 -34.07 11.18
CA HIS A 70 -20.52 -34.29 9.82
C HIS A 70 -19.25 -33.46 9.58
N VAL A 71 -18.14 -34.13 9.25
CA VAL A 71 -16.79 -33.52 9.13
C VAL A 71 -16.76 -32.28 8.22
N MET A 72 -17.54 -32.25 7.14
CA MET A 72 -17.61 -31.11 6.22
C MET A 72 -18.26 -29.88 6.85
N ILE A 73 -19.33 -30.05 7.63
CA ILE A 73 -20.03 -28.95 8.32
C ILE A 73 -19.17 -28.47 9.49
N GLY A 74 -18.61 -29.39 10.28
CA GLY A 74 -17.68 -29.07 11.36
C GLY A 74 -16.48 -28.26 10.85
N THR A 75 -15.84 -28.69 9.76
CA THR A 75 -14.71 -27.97 9.14
C THR A 75 -15.11 -26.57 8.65
N ALA A 76 -16.27 -26.43 8.02
CA ALA A 76 -16.76 -25.13 7.54
C ALA A 76 -17.08 -24.17 8.70
N LEU A 77 -17.64 -24.69 9.80
CA LEU A 77 -17.90 -23.93 11.02
C LEU A 77 -16.59 -23.47 11.70
N VAL A 78 -15.61 -24.36 11.84
CA VAL A 78 -14.25 -24.03 12.35
C VAL A 78 -13.67 -22.88 11.52
N SER A 79 -13.67 -23.00 10.20
CA SER A 79 -13.18 -21.94 9.31
C SER A 79 -13.96 -20.62 9.45
N MET A 80 -15.28 -20.69 9.63
CA MET A 80 -16.14 -19.52 9.79
C MET A 80 -15.83 -18.76 11.09
N TYR A 81 -15.79 -19.45 12.23
CA TYR A 81 -15.47 -18.83 13.52
C TYR A 81 -14.05 -18.26 13.54
N ALA A 82 -13.07 -19.02 13.02
CA ALA A 82 -11.69 -18.57 12.96
C ALA A 82 -11.52 -17.29 12.12
N LYS A 83 -12.15 -17.22 10.94
CA LYS A 83 -12.11 -16.02 10.08
C LYS A 83 -12.86 -14.84 10.68
N CYS A 84 -13.92 -15.07 11.47
CA CYS A 84 -14.62 -14.02 12.20
C CYS A 84 -13.89 -13.55 13.48
N GLY A 85 -12.66 -14.02 13.74
CA GLY A 85 -11.85 -13.62 14.88
C GLY A 85 -12.18 -14.31 16.21
N VAL A 86 -13.11 -15.28 16.23
CA VAL A 86 -13.52 -15.98 17.45
C VAL A 86 -12.81 -17.33 17.55
N ILE A 87 -11.49 -17.29 17.70
CA ILE A 87 -10.63 -18.48 17.60
C ILE A 87 -10.87 -19.50 18.72
N PHE A 88 -11.30 -19.05 19.91
CA PHE A 88 -11.62 -19.95 21.03
C PHE A 88 -12.83 -20.85 20.74
N ASP A 89 -13.90 -20.27 20.20
CA ASP A 89 -15.10 -21.03 19.80
C ASP A 89 -14.77 -21.99 18.65
N SER A 90 -13.91 -21.55 17.72
CA SER A 90 -13.39 -22.39 16.64
C SER A 90 -12.64 -23.61 17.19
N HIS A 91 -11.74 -23.41 18.15
CA HIS A 91 -10.97 -24.50 18.75
C HIS A 91 -11.86 -25.49 19.50
N LYS A 92 -12.77 -24.98 20.33
CA LYS A 92 -13.74 -25.82 21.07
C LYS A 92 -14.59 -26.67 20.14
N LEU A 93 -14.98 -26.11 18.99
CA LEU A 93 -15.72 -26.86 17.98
C LEU A 93 -14.84 -27.94 17.35
N PHE A 94 -13.60 -27.60 16.99
CA PHE A 94 -12.63 -28.53 16.44
C PHE A 94 -12.41 -29.72 17.38
N GLU A 95 -12.15 -29.49 18.67
CA GLU A 95 -11.99 -30.57 19.67
C GLU A 95 -13.19 -31.53 19.70
N LYS A 96 -14.40 -30.99 19.66
CA LYS A 96 -15.67 -31.76 19.69
C LYS A 96 -15.98 -32.52 18.40
N MET A 97 -15.24 -32.32 17.31
CA MET A 97 -15.48 -33.07 16.07
C MET A 97 -15.14 -34.56 16.28
N PRO A 98 -16.08 -35.49 15.98
CA PRO A 98 -15.87 -36.92 16.20
C PRO A 98 -14.80 -37.47 15.24
N GLU A 99 -14.76 -36.96 14.02
CA GLU A 99 -13.74 -37.26 13.01
C GLU A 99 -13.06 -35.97 12.57
N LYS A 100 -11.73 -36.01 12.51
CA LYS A 100 -10.88 -34.91 12.04
C LYS A 100 -10.03 -35.41 10.88
N ASN A 101 -10.16 -34.78 9.72
CA ASN A 101 -9.30 -35.05 8.55
C ASN A 101 -8.28 -33.92 8.36
N ALA A 102 -7.34 -34.10 7.43
CA ALA A 102 -6.31 -33.10 7.16
C ALA A 102 -6.88 -31.69 6.86
N VAL A 103 -8.04 -31.60 6.21
CA VAL A 103 -8.70 -30.31 5.91
C VAL A 103 -9.17 -29.62 7.20
N SER A 104 -9.74 -30.35 8.15
CA SER A 104 -10.17 -29.79 9.44
C SER A 104 -8.99 -29.31 10.30
N TRP A 105 -7.89 -30.05 10.32
CA TRP A 105 -6.64 -29.66 11.00
C TRP A 105 -6.05 -28.39 10.37
N ASN A 106 -5.90 -28.38 9.04
CA ASN A 106 -5.41 -27.22 8.29
C ASN A 106 -6.29 -25.98 8.52
N ALA A 107 -7.62 -26.12 8.52
CA ALA A 107 -8.54 -25.02 8.80
C ALA A 107 -8.32 -24.41 10.20
N MET A 108 -8.05 -25.23 11.21
CA MET A 108 -7.79 -24.77 12.58
C MET A 108 -6.39 -24.13 12.71
N ILE A 109 -5.36 -24.72 12.10
CA ILE A 109 -4.00 -24.17 12.03
C ILE A 109 -4.01 -22.80 11.33
N SER A 110 -4.63 -22.70 10.15
CA SER A 110 -4.87 -21.44 9.43
C SER A 110 -5.53 -20.39 10.32
N GLY A 111 -6.53 -20.83 11.08
CA GLY A 111 -7.28 -19.99 12.00
C GLY A 111 -6.36 -19.35 13.04
N TYR A 112 -5.52 -20.14 13.71
CA TYR A 112 -4.59 -19.61 14.69
C TYR A 112 -3.54 -18.68 14.06
N LEU A 113 -2.96 -19.05 12.92
CA LEU A 113 -1.96 -18.24 12.22
C LEU A 113 -2.51 -16.87 11.79
N ARG A 114 -3.73 -16.84 11.23
CA ARG A 114 -4.40 -15.58 10.83
C ARG A 114 -4.74 -14.67 12.01
N ASN A 115 -4.99 -15.26 13.18
CA ASN A 115 -5.23 -14.52 14.42
C ASN A 115 -3.91 -14.20 15.18
N GLY A 116 -2.75 -14.42 14.57
CA GLY A 116 -1.43 -14.10 15.14
C GLY A 116 -0.97 -15.05 16.25
N ASN A 117 -1.69 -16.14 16.52
CA ASN A 117 -1.31 -17.12 17.54
C ASN A 117 -0.49 -18.27 16.94
N THR A 118 0.75 -17.97 16.59
CA THR A 118 1.70 -18.94 16.00
C THR A 118 2.03 -20.10 16.94
N LYS A 119 2.00 -19.88 18.26
CA LYS A 119 2.29 -20.92 19.27
C LYS A 119 1.23 -22.02 19.26
N SER A 120 -0.06 -21.67 19.34
CA SER A 120 -1.13 -22.68 19.28
C SER A 120 -1.19 -23.38 17.92
N ALA A 121 -0.85 -22.67 16.84
CA ALA A 121 -0.72 -23.29 15.52
C ALA A 121 0.40 -24.35 15.49
N ALA A 122 1.56 -24.07 16.10
CA ALA A 122 2.66 -25.02 16.21
C ALA A 122 2.30 -26.26 17.03
N VAL A 123 1.59 -26.09 18.16
CA VAL A 123 1.10 -27.22 18.97
C VAL A 123 0.17 -28.12 18.15
N LEU A 124 -0.83 -27.55 17.47
CA LEU A 124 -1.71 -28.36 16.60
C LEU A 124 -0.96 -29.01 15.44
N PHE A 125 0.05 -28.33 14.90
CA PHE A 125 0.91 -28.90 13.89
C PHE A 125 1.70 -30.10 14.40
N GLU A 126 2.15 -30.11 15.66
CA GLU A 126 2.82 -31.22 16.32
C GLU A 126 1.87 -32.40 16.61
N GLU A 127 0.64 -32.11 17.03
CA GLU A 127 -0.40 -33.11 17.31
C GLU A 127 -0.98 -33.79 16.06
N MET A 128 -0.89 -33.14 14.90
CA MET A 128 -1.46 -33.64 13.65
C MET A 128 -0.80 -34.99 13.25
N PRO A 129 -1.58 -36.09 13.11
CA PRO A 129 -1.02 -37.42 12.84
C PRO A 129 -0.27 -37.50 11.51
N GLU A 130 -0.86 -36.95 10.44
CA GLU A 130 -0.29 -36.94 9.10
C GLU A 130 -0.25 -35.51 8.56
N ARG A 131 0.96 -35.04 8.22
CA ARG A 131 1.17 -33.70 7.66
C ARG A 131 1.22 -33.79 6.15
N THR A 132 0.38 -33.00 5.50
CA THR A 132 0.30 -32.92 4.03
C THR A 132 1.16 -31.77 3.50
N GLU A 133 1.36 -31.72 2.18
CA GLU A 133 2.00 -30.57 1.51
C GLU A 133 1.31 -29.24 1.89
N VAL A 134 -0.02 -29.25 1.96
CA VAL A 134 -0.83 -28.09 2.35
C VAL A 134 -0.52 -27.66 3.79
N THR A 135 -0.39 -28.61 4.72
CA THR A 135 -0.10 -28.33 6.14
C THR A 135 1.25 -27.63 6.30
N TRP A 136 2.29 -28.13 5.61
CA TRP A 136 3.62 -27.51 5.65
C TRP A 136 3.61 -26.10 5.03
N ASN A 137 2.98 -25.95 3.86
CA ASN A 137 2.89 -24.66 3.17
C ASN A 137 2.16 -23.61 4.02
N GLU A 138 1.10 -24.02 4.72
CA GLU A 138 0.31 -23.15 5.59
C GLU A 138 1.10 -22.68 6.81
N MET A 139 1.89 -23.56 7.42
CA MET A 139 2.79 -23.19 8.51
C MET A 139 3.88 -22.22 8.04
N ILE A 140 4.55 -22.51 6.92
CA ILE A 140 5.60 -21.64 6.37
C ILE A 140 5.04 -20.25 6.04
N ASP A 141 3.92 -20.17 5.32
CA ASP A 141 3.30 -18.89 4.96
C ASP A 141 2.79 -18.14 6.21
N GLY A 142 2.23 -18.86 7.19
CA GLY A 142 1.74 -18.27 8.44
C GLY A 142 2.84 -17.61 9.27
N PHE A 143 3.95 -18.31 9.52
CA PHE A 143 5.10 -17.74 10.23
C PHE A 143 5.75 -16.59 9.45
N ALA A 144 5.84 -16.71 8.13
CA ALA A 144 6.35 -15.63 7.29
C ALA A 144 5.45 -14.37 7.35
N ARG A 145 4.11 -14.52 7.36
CA ARG A 145 3.16 -13.40 7.52
C ARG A 145 3.25 -12.73 8.89
N SER A 146 3.57 -13.48 9.94
CA SER A 146 3.78 -12.92 11.27
C SER A 146 5.16 -12.25 11.45
N GLY A 147 6.01 -12.27 10.42
CA GLY A 147 7.36 -11.68 10.45
C GLY A 147 8.44 -12.60 10.98
N ASP A 148 8.11 -13.81 11.43
CA ASP A 148 9.07 -14.80 11.92
C ASP A 148 9.61 -15.64 10.75
N ILE A 149 10.42 -14.99 9.94
CA ILE A 149 10.99 -15.58 8.74
C ILE A 149 12.02 -16.68 9.06
N VAL A 150 12.59 -16.67 10.26
CA VAL A 150 13.57 -17.65 10.72
C VAL A 150 12.89 -19.00 10.94
N THR A 151 11.79 -19.03 11.70
CA THR A 151 11.03 -20.27 11.89
C THR A 151 10.39 -20.73 10.58
N ALA A 152 9.92 -19.81 9.72
CA ALA A 152 9.45 -20.18 8.38
C ALA A 152 10.54 -20.90 7.56
N ARG A 153 11.80 -20.42 7.58
CA ARG A 153 12.92 -21.07 6.89
C ARG A 153 13.29 -22.42 7.51
N GLN A 154 13.23 -22.54 8.84
CA GLN A 154 13.45 -23.83 9.52
C GLN A 154 12.41 -24.86 9.08
N LEU A 155 11.13 -24.49 9.10
CA LEU A 155 10.04 -25.34 8.63
C LEU A 155 10.22 -25.73 7.16
N PHE A 156 10.59 -24.79 6.29
CA PHE A 156 10.91 -25.06 4.88
C PHE A 156 12.01 -26.12 4.73
N ASN A 157 13.09 -26.01 5.52
CA ASN A 157 14.19 -26.97 5.48
C ASN A 157 13.75 -28.37 5.98
N MET A 158 12.83 -28.43 6.94
CA MET A 158 12.29 -29.67 7.51
C MET A 158 11.28 -30.38 6.60
N VAL A 159 10.72 -29.71 5.58
CA VAL A 159 9.74 -30.34 4.67
C VAL A 159 10.37 -31.56 4.00
N PRO A 160 9.77 -32.77 4.13
CA PRO A 160 10.25 -33.97 3.47
C PRO A 160 10.35 -33.76 1.95
N THR A 161 11.42 -34.29 1.32
CA THR A 161 11.67 -34.09 -0.12
C THR A 161 10.50 -34.50 -1.02
N LYS A 162 9.77 -35.56 -0.64
CA LYS A 162 8.57 -36.05 -1.35
C LYS A 162 7.38 -35.10 -1.30
N LEU A 163 7.32 -34.22 -0.28
CA LEU A 163 6.24 -33.25 -0.08
C LEU A 163 6.63 -31.83 -0.53
N ARG A 164 7.90 -31.62 -0.91
CA ARG A 164 8.42 -30.32 -1.31
C ARG A 164 8.08 -30.06 -2.77
N ASN A 165 7.01 -29.30 -3.00
CA ASN A 165 6.52 -28.97 -4.33
C ASN A 165 6.79 -27.49 -4.68
N VAL A 166 6.45 -27.07 -5.90
CA VAL A 166 6.62 -25.67 -6.36
C VAL A 166 5.98 -24.67 -5.40
N VAL A 167 4.81 -25.00 -4.84
CA VAL A 167 4.11 -24.12 -3.88
C VAL A 167 4.91 -23.92 -2.61
N THR A 168 5.58 -24.96 -2.06
CA THR A 168 6.45 -24.85 -0.87
C THR A 168 7.59 -23.85 -1.08
N TRP A 169 8.24 -23.89 -2.24
CA TRP A 169 9.26 -22.90 -2.61
C TRP A 169 8.67 -21.51 -2.77
N THR A 170 7.53 -21.42 -3.47
CA THR A 170 6.83 -20.16 -3.70
C THR A 170 6.44 -19.45 -2.40
N VAL A 171 5.86 -20.15 -1.41
CA VAL A 171 5.48 -19.52 -0.13
C VAL A 171 6.68 -19.02 0.65
N MET A 172 7.82 -19.71 0.57
CA MET A 172 9.04 -19.27 1.25
C MET A 172 9.68 -18.06 0.57
N VAL A 173 9.75 -18.07 -0.77
CA VAL A 173 10.23 -16.91 -1.55
C VAL A 173 9.35 -15.70 -1.29
N ASP A 174 8.03 -15.85 -1.40
CA ASP A 174 7.09 -14.77 -1.12
C ASP A 174 7.25 -14.27 0.32
N GLY A 175 7.36 -15.19 1.29
CA GLY A 175 7.68 -14.87 2.68
C GLY A 175 8.91 -13.98 2.84
N TYR A 176 10.01 -14.27 2.16
CA TYR A 176 11.19 -13.40 2.16
C TYR A 176 10.91 -12.04 1.51
N THR A 177 10.22 -12.01 0.36
CA THR A 177 9.91 -10.74 -0.33
C THR A 177 9.05 -9.80 0.51
N ARG A 178 8.02 -10.30 1.22
CA ARG A 178 7.17 -9.49 2.11
C ARG A 178 7.94 -8.92 3.30
N ASN A 179 8.85 -9.71 3.87
CA ASN A 179 9.68 -9.29 4.99
C ASN A 179 10.88 -8.42 4.57
N GLY A 180 11.13 -8.30 3.25
CA GLY A 180 12.16 -7.44 2.69
C GLY A 180 13.55 -8.06 2.61
N GLU A 181 13.67 -9.36 2.84
CA GLU A 181 14.90 -10.13 2.75
C GLU A 181 15.19 -10.52 1.29
N MET A 182 15.44 -9.52 0.44
CA MET A 182 15.50 -9.72 -1.02
C MET A 182 16.67 -10.60 -1.48
N GLU A 183 17.79 -10.60 -0.75
CA GLU A 183 18.94 -11.45 -1.05
C GLU A 183 18.60 -12.93 -0.83
N ALA A 184 18.05 -13.28 0.34
CA ALA A 184 17.58 -14.64 0.62
C ALA A 184 16.42 -15.08 -0.29
N ALA A 185 15.51 -14.16 -0.64
CA ALA A 185 14.47 -14.42 -1.64
C ALA A 185 15.10 -14.81 -2.99
N ARG A 186 16.11 -14.05 -3.44
CA ARG A 186 16.80 -14.28 -4.71
C ARG A 186 17.58 -15.59 -4.70
N GLU A 187 18.31 -15.87 -3.64
CA GLU A 187 19.09 -17.11 -3.50
C GLU A 187 18.17 -18.33 -3.60
N LEU A 188 17.06 -18.33 -2.85
CA LEU A 188 16.11 -19.42 -2.87
C LEU A 188 15.40 -19.52 -4.23
N PHE A 189 15.05 -18.37 -4.82
CA PHE A 189 14.45 -18.29 -6.14
C PHE A 189 15.33 -18.93 -7.22
N GLU A 190 16.65 -18.71 -7.21
CA GLU A 190 17.57 -19.32 -8.20
C GLU A 190 17.68 -20.85 -8.02
N GLN A 191 17.56 -21.35 -6.80
CA GLN A 191 17.58 -22.79 -6.49
C GLN A 191 16.29 -23.53 -6.89
N MET A 192 15.20 -22.82 -7.21
CA MET A 192 13.92 -23.43 -7.55
C MET A 192 14.01 -24.30 -8.82
N PRO A 193 13.65 -25.59 -8.75
CA PRO A 193 13.65 -26.47 -9.93
C PRO A 193 12.63 -26.06 -10.98
N GLN A 194 11.46 -25.59 -10.54
CA GLN A 194 10.37 -25.10 -11.38
C GLN A 194 9.77 -23.85 -10.74
N ARG A 195 9.32 -22.92 -11.58
CA ARG A 195 8.77 -21.62 -11.16
C ARG A 195 7.41 -21.44 -11.79
N ASN A 196 6.39 -21.20 -10.96
CA ASN A 196 5.05 -20.81 -11.40
C ASN A 196 4.96 -19.29 -11.62
N PHE A 197 3.89 -18.82 -12.27
CA PHE A 197 3.70 -17.38 -12.51
C PHE A 197 3.71 -16.54 -11.23
N PHE A 198 3.17 -17.08 -10.14
CA PHE A 198 3.08 -16.39 -8.87
C PHE A 198 4.45 -16.02 -8.29
N VAL A 199 5.43 -16.94 -8.31
CA VAL A 199 6.75 -16.64 -7.74
C VAL A 199 7.49 -15.58 -8.56
N TRP A 200 7.29 -15.53 -9.88
CA TRP A 200 7.79 -14.44 -10.73
C TRP A 200 7.18 -13.10 -10.33
N SER A 201 5.85 -13.02 -10.23
CA SER A 201 5.14 -11.80 -9.77
C SER A 201 5.58 -11.36 -8.37
N SER A 202 5.76 -12.32 -7.46
CA SER A 202 6.22 -12.05 -6.08
C SER A 202 7.61 -11.43 -6.06
N MET A 203 8.54 -11.94 -6.87
CA MET A 203 9.90 -11.39 -6.97
C MET A 203 9.90 -9.99 -7.59
N ILE A 204 9.15 -9.77 -8.67
CA ILE A 204 9.01 -8.45 -9.31
C ILE A 204 8.44 -7.45 -8.32
N SER A 205 7.28 -7.76 -7.72
CA SER A 205 6.61 -6.90 -6.75
C SER A 205 7.49 -6.63 -5.53
N GLY A 206 8.21 -7.64 -5.03
CA GLY A 206 9.15 -7.52 -3.92
C GLY A 206 10.27 -6.52 -4.19
N TYR A 207 10.94 -6.63 -5.33
CA TYR A 207 11.99 -5.69 -5.72
C TYR A 207 11.45 -4.28 -5.93
N CYS A 208 10.33 -4.14 -6.66
CA CYS A 208 9.71 -2.84 -6.90
C CYS A 208 9.25 -2.14 -5.60
N LYS A 209 8.69 -2.87 -4.63
CA LYS A 209 8.31 -2.31 -3.32
C LYS A 209 9.49 -1.78 -2.52
N LYS A 210 10.71 -2.26 -2.78
CA LYS A 210 11.95 -1.79 -2.14
C LYS A 210 12.66 -0.69 -2.94
N GLY A 211 12.12 -0.29 -4.10
CA GLY A 211 12.73 0.70 -4.99
C GLY A 211 13.75 0.14 -5.98
N PHE A 212 14.00 -1.17 -5.96
CA PHE A 212 14.94 -1.86 -6.85
C PHE A 212 14.26 -2.23 -8.18
N VAL A 213 13.76 -1.23 -8.90
CA VAL A 213 12.91 -1.43 -10.09
C VAL A 213 13.67 -2.11 -11.23
N MET A 214 14.97 -1.84 -11.37
CA MET A 214 15.81 -2.45 -12.42
C MET A 214 16.00 -3.95 -12.19
N GLU A 215 16.15 -4.36 -10.94
CA GLU A 215 16.18 -5.77 -10.54
C GLU A 215 14.82 -6.44 -10.79
N GLY A 216 13.73 -5.74 -10.50
CA GLY A 216 12.37 -6.17 -10.86
C GLY A 216 12.22 -6.42 -12.38
N LYS A 217 12.70 -5.48 -13.21
CA LYS A 217 12.74 -5.62 -14.67
C LYS A 217 13.58 -6.82 -15.11
N SER A 218 14.77 -6.99 -14.52
CA SER A 218 15.64 -8.14 -14.82
C SER A 218 14.97 -9.49 -14.53
N ILE A 219 14.17 -9.58 -13.46
CA ILE A 219 13.35 -10.78 -13.18
C ILE A 219 12.24 -10.92 -14.23
N PHE A 220 11.55 -9.84 -14.59
CA PHE A 220 10.48 -9.84 -15.59
C PHE A 220 10.95 -10.26 -17.00
N ASP A 221 12.15 -9.83 -17.40
CA ASP A 221 12.73 -10.16 -18.70
C ASP A 221 13.08 -11.65 -18.83
N ARG A 222 13.30 -12.34 -17.70
CA ARG A 222 13.60 -13.77 -17.64
C ARG A 222 12.37 -14.67 -17.68
N ILE A 223 11.15 -14.13 -17.67
CA ILE A 223 9.92 -14.91 -17.69
C ILE A 223 9.75 -15.56 -19.08
N PRO A 224 9.70 -16.90 -19.20
CA PRO A 224 9.58 -17.57 -20.50
C PRO A 224 8.25 -17.32 -21.20
N VAL A 225 7.16 -17.30 -20.45
CA VAL A 225 5.80 -17.02 -20.91
C VAL A 225 5.15 -16.09 -19.91
N ARG A 226 4.74 -14.91 -20.35
CA ARG A 226 4.13 -13.90 -19.46
C ARG A 226 2.64 -14.13 -19.32
N ASN A 227 2.09 -13.71 -18.20
CA ASN A 227 0.65 -13.56 -18.00
C ASN A 227 0.30 -12.11 -17.60
N LEU A 228 -0.99 -11.82 -17.51
CA LEU A 228 -1.50 -10.50 -17.11
C LEU A 228 -0.99 -10.09 -15.71
N GLU A 229 -0.88 -11.03 -14.77
CA GLU A 229 -0.38 -10.75 -13.41
C GLU A 229 1.08 -10.29 -13.39
N ASN A 230 1.94 -10.86 -14.24
CA ASN A 230 3.33 -10.44 -14.37
C ASN A 230 3.41 -9.01 -14.94
N TRP A 231 2.61 -8.71 -15.97
CA TRP A 231 2.51 -7.35 -16.54
C TRP A 231 2.00 -6.34 -15.51
N ASN A 232 0.93 -6.67 -14.81
CA ASN A 232 0.38 -5.86 -13.72
C ASN A 232 1.44 -5.57 -12.65
N SER A 233 2.21 -6.58 -12.25
CA SER A 233 3.29 -6.42 -11.26
C SER A 233 4.37 -5.45 -11.74
N MET A 234 4.72 -5.49 -13.03
CA MET A 234 5.73 -4.60 -13.62
C MET A 234 5.21 -3.16 -13.81
N ILE A 235 4.02 -2.99 -14.39
CA ILE A 235 3.38 -1.68 -14.63
C ILE A 235 3.16 -0.96 -13.29
N SER A 236 2.58 -1.65 -12.30
CA SER A 236 2.42 -1.10 -10.95
C SER A 236 3.76 -0.81 -10.29
N GLY A 237 4.78 -1.64 -10.53
CA GLY A 237 6.12 -1.46 -10.00
C GLY A 237 6.80 -0.20 -10.53
N TYR A 238 6.68 0.07 -11.83
CA TYR A 238 7.15 1.31 -12.45
C TYR A 238 6.39 2.53 -11.93
N ALA A 239 5.05 2.49 -11.96
CA ALA A 239 4.21 3.60 -11.53
C ALA A 239 4.44 3.97 -10.06
N GLN A 240 4.56 2.99 -9.14
CA GLN A 240 4.79 3.29 -7.71
C GLN A 240 6.14 3.94 -7.41
N ASN A 241 7.12 3.79 -8.30
CA ASN A 241 8.48 4.27 -8.11
C ASN A 241 8.81 5.51 -8.95
N GLY A 242 7.82 6.13 -9.59
CA GLY A 242 8.01 7.37 -10.37
C GLY A 242 8.53 7.17 -11.80
N PHE A 243 8.57 5.93 -12.29
CA PHE A 243 8.95 5.59 -13.66
C PHE A 243 7.70 5.58 -14.56
N GLY A 244 7.04 6.74 -14.65
CA GLY A 244 5.74 6.86 -15.33
C GLY A 244 5.80 6.52 -16.82
N GLU A 245 6.89 6.88 -17.51
CA GLU A 245 7.04 6.61 -18.95
C GLU A 245 7.15 5.10 -19.19
N GLU A 246 8.01 4.43 -18.43
CA GLU A 246 8.20 2.98 -18.52
C GLU A 246 6.95 2.20 -18.12
N ALA A 247 6.12 2.75 -17.21
CA ALA A 247 4.82 2.17 -16.87
C ALA A 247 3.84 2.21 -18.06
N LEU A 248 3.78 3.33 -18.79
CA LEU A 248 2.92 3.47 -19.97
C LEU A 248 3.45 2.64 -21.15
N GLU A 249 4.76 2.60 -21.36
CA GLU A 249 5.39 1.73 -22.37
C GLU A 249 5.09 0.25 -22.08
N ALA A 250 5.21 -0.17 -20.81
CA ALA A 250 4.84 -1.53 -20.41
C ALA A 250 3.34 -1.81 -20.60
N PHE A 251 2.47 -0.83 -20.36
CA PHE A 251 1.03 -0.94 -20.61
C PHE A 251 0.70 -1.09 -22.11
N GLU A 252 1.39 -0.36 -22.98
CA GLU A 252 1.26 -0.50 -24.43
C GLU A 252 1.78 -1.86 -24.91
N ASN A 253 2.96 -2.27 -24.46
CA ASN A 253 3.55 -3.58 -24.79
C ASN A 253 2.69 -4.75 -24.33
N MET A 254 2.08 -4.66 -23.16
CA MET A 254 1.12 -5.66 -22.68
C MET A 254 -0.06 -5.81 -23.67
N GLN A 255 -0.58 -4.70 -24.19
CA GLN A 255 -1.69 -4.72 -25.14
C GLN A 255 -1.29 -5.24 -26.52
N THR A 256 -0.08 -4.91 -27.00
CA THR A 256 0.44 -5.42 -28.28
C THR A 256 0.71 -6.93 -28.23
N GLU A 257 1.06 -7.47 -27.06
CA GLU A 257 1.12 -8.91 -26.80
C GLU A 257 -0.27 -9.59 -26.69
N GLY A 258 -1.36 -8.82 -26.83
CA GLY A 258 -2.73 -9.33 -26.90
C GLY A 258 -3.43 -9.51 -25.56
N PHE A 259 -2.83 -9.06 -24.45
CA PHE A 259 -3.48 -9.10 -23.15
C PHE A 259 -4.47 -7.94 -23.00
N GLN A 260 -5.64 -8.23 -22.42
CA GLN A 260 -6.63 -7.20 -22.10
C GLN A 260 -6.34 -6.60 -20.72
N PRO A 261 -6.32 -5.26 -20.58
CA PRO A 261 -6.23 -4.60 -19.28
C PRO A 261 -7.37 -5.00 -18.36
N ASP A 262 -7.06 -5.24 -17.10
CA ASP A 262 -8.05 -5.32 -16.01
C ASP A 262 -8.09 -4.01 -15.21
N GLU A 263 -8.95 -3.96 -14.19
CA GLU A 263 -9.10 -2.77 -13.34
C GLU A 263 -7.78 -2.37 -12.67
N PHE A 264 -6.92 -3.34 -12.34
CA PHE A 264 -5.63 -3.10 -11.70
C PHE A 264 -4.62 -2.52 -12.68
N THR A 265 -4.57 -3.05 -13.91
CA THR A 265 -3.76 -2.50 -14.99
C THR A 265 -4.11 -1.04 -15.22
N VAL A 266 -5.41 -0.74 -15.35
CA VAL A 266 -5.90 0.60 -15.67
C VAL A 266 -5.53 1.60 -14.58
N VAL A 267 -5.74 1.27 -13.30
CA VAL A 267 -5.37 2.19 -12.21
C VAL A 267 -3.87 2.45 -12.16
N SER A 268 -3.05 1.44 -12.46
CA SER A 268 -1.59 1.62 -12.51
C SER A 268 -1.17 2.54 -13.66
N ALA A 269 -1.80 2.41 -14.84
CA ALA A 269 -1.57 3.29 -15.98
C ALA A 269 -2.08 4.73 -15.73
N LEU A 270 -3.27 4.89 -15.13
CA LEU A 270 -3.81 6.20 -14.74
C LEU A 270 -2.90 6.91 -13.73
N SER A 271 -2.34 6.17 -12.75
CA SER A 271 -1.35 6.70 -11.82
C SER A 271 -0.09 7.20 -12.53
N ALA A 272 0.39 6.47 -13.55
CA ALA A 272 1.51 6.93 -14.38
C ALA A 272 1.16 8.20 -15.17
N CYS A 273 -0.03 8.29 -15.78
CA CYS A 273 -0.51 9.52 -16.43
C CYS A 273 -0.55 10.71 -15.46
N ALA A 274 -1.06 10.48 -14.24
CA ALA A 274 -1.16 11.49 -13.19
C ALA A 274 0.22 12.03 -12.77
N GLN A 275 1.22 11.15 -12.67
CA GLN A 275 2.59 11.51 -12.33
C GLN A 275 3.30 12.31 -13.42
N LEU A 276 3.03 11.98 -14.69
CA LEU A 276 3.61 12.67 -15.84
C LEU A 276 2.83 13.93 -16.25
N GLY A 277 1.62 14.13 -15.72
CA GLY A 277 0.71 15.19 -16.16
C GLY A 277 0.17 14.99 -17.59
N ARG A 278 0.13 13.74 -18.10
CA ARG A 278 -0.35 13.43 -19.47
C ARG A 278 -1.86 13.23 -19.51
N LEU A 279 -2.60 14.33 -19.63
CA LEU A 279 -4.07 14.33 -19.68
C LEU A 279 -4.63 13.53 -20.86
N ASP A 280 -4.00 13.61 -22.04
CA ASP A 280 -4.50 12.95 -23.26
C ASP A 280 -4.50 11.43 -23.13
N ASN A 281 -3.38 10.85 -22.66
CA ASN A 281 -3.30 9.41 -22.35
C ASN A 281 -4.33 9.01 -21.29
N GLY A 282 -4.55 9.84 -20.26
CA GLY A 282 -5.55 9.60 -19.24
C GLY A 282 -6.99 9.60 -19.79
N LYS A 283 -7.31 10.52 -20.71
CA LYS A 283 -8.60 10.57 -21.42
C LYS A 283 -8.80 9.35 -22.33
N GLU A 284 -7.74 8.91 -23.01
CA GLU A 284 -7.77 7.70 -23.83
C GLU A 284 -8.05 6.45 -22.99
N ILE A 285 -7.37 6.29 -21.85
CA ILE A 285 -7.62 5.18 -20.91
C ILE A 285 -9.05 5.25 -20.35
N HIS A 286 -9.56 6.45 -20.02
CA HIS A 286 -10.94 6.62 -19.56
C HIS A 286 -11.95 6.18 -20.63
N HIS A 287 -11.72 6.55 -21.90
CA HIS A 287 -12.58 6.11 -23.01
C HIS A 287 -12.51 4.59 -23.23
N MET A 288 -11.30 4.02 -23.11
CA MET A 288 -11.04 2.58 -23.26
C MET A 288 -11.85 1.73 -22.28
N LEU A 289 -12.09 2.21 -21.05
CA LEU A 289 -12.91 1.51 -20.04
C LEU A 289 -14.29 1.11 -20.60
N SER A 290 -14.96 2.06 -21.27
CA SER A 290 -16.28 1.83 -21.87
C SER A 290 -16.19 0.91 -23.08
N GLN A 291 -15.18 1.10 -23.94
CA GLN A 291 -15.00 0.30 -25.15
C GLN A 291 -14.71 -1.19 -24.86
N LYS A 292 -13.91 -1.46 -23.83
CA LYS A 292 -13.51 -2.82 -23.43
C LYS A 292 -14.44 -3.45 -22.41
N GLY A 293 -15.48 -2.73 -21.95
CA GLY A 293 -16.42 -3.21 -20.94
C GLY A 293 -15.78 -3.45 -19.57
N ILE A 294 -14.71 -2.73 -19.25
CA ILE A 294 -14.05 -2.82 -17.93
C ILE A 294 -14.94 -2.13 -16.91
N GLN A 295 -15.24 -2.81 -15.81
CA GLN A 295 -16.14 -2.26 -14.80
C GLN A 295 -15.50 -1.07 -14.09
N ILE A 296 -16.21 0.05 -14.07
CA ILE A 296 -15.85 1.23 -13.29
C ILE A 296 -16.31 1.00 -11.86
N ASN A 297 -15.48 0.30 -11.08
CA ASN A 297 -15.66 0.13 -9.64
C ASN A 297 -15.05 1.32 -8.86
N ASP A 298 -15.24 1.34 -7.54
CA ASP A 298 -14.74 2.42 -6.69
C ASP A 298 -13.21 2.60 -6.77
N PHE A 299 -12.47 1.53 -7.06
CA PHE A 299 -11.02 1.57 -7.22
C PHE A 299 -10.61 2.28 -8.52
N VAL A 300 -11.28 1.98 -9.63
CA VAL A 300 -11.06 2.67 -10.93
C VAL A 300 -11.49 4.14 -10.85
N LEU A 301 -12.65 4.42 -10.22
CA LEU A 301 -13.12 5.79 -10.00
C LEU A 301 -12.09 6.64 -9.26
N ASN A 302 -11.51 6.10 -8.18
CA ASN A 302 -10.46 6.79 -7.43
C ASN A 302 -9.22 7.08 -8.30
N GLY A 303 -8.81 6.14 -9.15
CA GLY A 303 -7.71 6.34 -10.09
C GLY A 303 -8.00 7.42 -11.14
N LEU A 304 -9.23 7.50 -11.64
CA LEU A 304 -9.66 8.54 -12.59
C LEU A 304 -9.66 9.92 -11.93
N VAL A 305 -10.20 10.03 -10.72
CA VAL A 305 -10.20 11.28 -9.94
C VAL A 305 -8.77 11.77 -9.70
N ASP A 306 -7.87 10.90 -9.24
CA ASP A 306 -6.46 11.25 -9.01
C ASP A 306 -5.78 11.73 -10.30
N MET A 307 -6.03 11.04 -11.42
CA MET A 307 -5.47 11.40 -12.72
C MET A 307 -5.97 12.75 -13.21
N TYR A 308 -7.29 12.96 -13.30
CA TYR A 308 -7.84 14.24 -13.77
C TYR A 308 -7.43 15.40 -12.87
N ALA A 309 -7.44 15.20 -11.55
CA ALA A 309 -7.11 16.25 -10.60
C ALA A 309 -5.62 16.64 -10.71
N LYS A 310 -4.68 15.68 -10.78
CA LYS A 310 -3.25 15.98 -10.94
C LYS A 310 -2.87 16.51 -12.33
N CYS A 311 -3.63 16.16 -13.36
CA CYS A 311 -3.49 16.72 -14.70
C CYS A 311 -4.13 18.11 -14.87
N GLY A 312 -4.78 18.65 -13.83
CA GLY A 312 -5.34 20.01 -13.82
C GLY A 312 -6.75 20.16 -14.39
N GLU A 313 -7.39 19.06 -14.81
CA GLU A 313 -8.75 19.07 -15.35
C GLU A 313 -9.78 18.86 -14.21
N LEU A 314 -9.83 19.84 -13.30
CA LEU A 314 -10.60 19.73 -12.04
C LEU A 314 -12.10 19.54 -12.26
N ALA A 315 -12.68 20.09 -13.32
CA ALA A 315 -14.11 19.93 -13.60
C ALA A 315 -14.51 18.46 -13.79
N ASN A 316 -13.71 17.69 -14.53
CA ASN A 316 -13.95 16.26 -14.73
C ASN A 316 -13.68 15.47 -13.44
N ALA A 317 -12.63 15.85 -12.69
CA ALA A 317 -12.34 15.22 -11.39
C ALA A 317 -13.51 15.39 -10.41
N ILE A 318 -14.07 16.60 -10.29
CA ILE A 318 -15.22 16.90 -9.43
C ILE A 318 -16.46 16.16 -9.91
N SER A 319 -16.75 16.14 -11.22
CA SER A 319 -17.91 15.42 -11.75
C SER A 319 -17.86 13.93 -11.39
N ILE A 320 -16.74 13.27 -11.67
CA ILE A 320 -16.55 11.83 -11.38
C ILE A 320 -16.62 11.57 -9.87
N PHE A 321 -16.05 12.49 -9.07
CA PHE A 321 -16.12 12.40 -7.63
C PHE A 321 -17.57 12.48 -7.13
N GLU A 322 -18.36 13.44 -7.60
CA GLU A 322 -19.76 13.58 -7.18
C GLU A 322 -20.61 12.37 -7.57
N ASP A 323 -20.41 11.83 -8.77
CA ASP A 323 -21.13 10.66 -9.29
C ASP A 323 -20.89 9.38 -8.48
N SER A 324 -19.79 9.31 -7.71
CA SER A 324 -19.48 8.16 -6.85
C SER A 324 -20.46 8.05 -5.67
N THR A 325 -21.13 6.89 -5.55
CA THR A 325 -22.07 6.63 -4.45
C THR A 325 -21.40 6.34 -3.10
N VAL A 326 -20.16 5.84 -3.12
CA VAL A 326 -19.37 5.52 -1.91
C VAL A 326 -18.00 6.18 -2.01
N LYS A 327 -17.81 7.24 -1.21
CA LYS A 327 -16.56 8.01 -1.19
C LYS A 327 -15.70 7.55 -0.01
N HIS A 328 -14.69 6.73 -0.29
CA HIS A 328 -13.67 6.35 0.69
C HIS A 328 -12.70 7.52 0.96
N SER A 329 -11.97 7.46 2.08
CA SER A 329 -10.93 8.44 2.44
C SER A 329 -9.94 8.70 1.30
N SER A 330 -9.58 7.67 0.54
CA SER A 330 -8.69 7.78 -0.63
C SER A 330 -9.19 8.74 -1.70
N CYS A 331 -10.50 8.76 -2.00
CA CYS A 331 -11.09 9.62 -3.02
C CYS A 331 -11.06 11.09 -2.57
N TRP A 332 -11.36 11.35 -1.29
CA TRP A 332 -11.24 12.69 -0.70
C TRP A 332 -9.79 13.17 -0.73
N ASN A 333 -8.85 12.29 -0.40
CA ASN A 333 -7.41 12.60 -0.44
C ASN A 333 -6.95 12.97 -1.86
N ALA A 334 -7.40 12.23 -2.88
CA ALA A 334 -7.09 12.53 -4.28
C ALA A 334 -7.62 13.91 -4.69
N MET A 335 -8.87 14.24 -4.33
CA MET A 335 -9.46 15.56 -4.61
C MET A 335 -8.73 16.69 -3.89
N ILE A 336 -8.53 16.59 -2.57
CA ILE A 336 -7.86 17.61 -1.76
C ILE A 336 -6.43 17.82 -2.27
N SER A 337 -5.71 16.73 -2.57
CA SER A 337 -4.34 16.80 -3.10
C SER A 337 -4.30 17.46 -4.48
N GLY A 338 -5.21 17.08 -5.38
CA GLY A 338 -5.29 17.68 -6.71
C GLY A 338 -5.65 19.16 -6.66
N LEU A 339 -6.61 19.58 -5.83
CA LEU A 339 -6.94 20.99 -5.61
C LEU A 339 -5.75 21.77 -5.06
N ALA A 340 -5.00 21.19 -4.12
CA ALA A 340 -3.78 21.77 -3.56
C ALA A 340 -2.70 22.01 -4.63
N ILE A 341 -2.44 21.02 -5.47
CA ILE A 341 -1.41 21.08 -6.53
C ILE A 341 -1.76 22.15 -7.58
N ASN A 342 -3.04 22.32 -7.90
CA ASN A 342 -3.51 23.32 -8.85
C ASN A 342 -3.67 24.72 -8.24
N GLY A 343 -3.34 24.91 -6.96
CA GLY A 343 -3.39 26.20 -6.27
C GLY A 343 -4.77 26.60 -5.74
N ASN A 344 -5.79 25.75 -5.88
CA ASN A 344 -7.15 25.96 -5.35
C ASN A 344 -7.22 25.63 -3.85
N CYS A 345 -6.41 26.33 -3.06
CA CYS A 345 -6.15 25.99 -1.66
C CYS A 345 -7.38 26.16 -0.76
N LYS A 346 -8.27 27.12 -1.08
CA LYS A 346 -9.53 27.34 -0.34
C LYS A 346 -10.52 26.20 -0.59
N GLU A 347 -10.71 25.83 -1.85
CA GLU A 347 -11.58 24.71 -2.23
C GLU A 347 -11.06 23.40 -1.64
N ALA A 348 -9.74 23.19 -1.57
CA ALA A 348 -9.16 22.04 -0.88
C ALA A 348 -9.54 21.97 0.62
N LEU A 349 -9.64 23.12 1.30
CA LEU A 349 -10.12 23.19 2.69
C LEU A 349 -11.64 22.97 2.79
N GLU A 350 -12.43 23.47 1.85
CA GLU A 350 -13.87 23.21 1.79
C GLU A 350 -14.18 21.72 1.61
N PHE A 351 -13.41 21.02 0.77
CA PHE A 351 -13.50 19.56 0.63
C PHE A 351 -13.09 18.83 1.91
N PHE A 352 -12.10 19.33 2.63
CA PHE A 352 -11.70 18.78 3.93
C PHE A 352 -12.80 18.95 4.98
N ASP A 353 -13.40 20.13 5.09
CA ASP A 353 -14.50 20.39 6.01
C ASP A 353 -15.72 19.51 5.67
N ARG A 354 -16.06 19.37 4.38
CA ARG A 354 -17.13 18.48 3.91
C ARG A 354 -16.87 17.00 4.22
N MET A 355 -15.61 16.56 4.13
CA MET A 355 -15.21 15.20 4.52
C MET A 355 -15.48 14.96 6.03
N GLU A 356 -15.16 15.95 6.87
CA GLU A 356 -15.43 15.90 8.31
C GLU A 356 -16.93 15.92 8.61
N ASP A 357 -17.71 16.78 7.94
CA ASP A 357 -19.17 16.88 8.11
C ASP A 357 -19.90 15.57 7.79
N LEU A 358 -19.37 14.79 6.84
CA LEU A 358 -19.88 13.46 6.49
C LEU A 358 -19.37 12.34 7.40
N ASN A 359 -18.68 12.68 8.50
CA ASN A 359 -18.06 11.75 9.45
C ASN A 359 -17.05 10.78 8.80
N VAL A 360 -16.44 11.17 7.68
CA VAL A 360 -15.34 10.39 7.09
C VAL A 360 -14.07 10.78 7.83
N ARG A 361 -13.49 9.84 8.58
CA ARG A 361 -12.32 10.11 9.43
C ARG A 361 -11.11 10.51 8.58
N PRO A 362 -10.53 11.71 8.77
CA PRO A 362 -9.28 12.09 8.14
C PRO A 362 -8.14 11.15 8.52
N ASP A 363 -7.35 10.75 7.53
CA ASP A 363 -6.17 9.94 7.72
C ASP A 363 -4.87 10.75 7.55
N ARG A 364 -3.75 10.06 7.68
CA ARG A 364 -2.42 10.65 7.59
C ARG A 364 -2.16 11.32 6.23
N VAL A 365 -2.76 10.82 5.15
CA VAL A 365 -2.61 11.37 3.79
C VAL A 365 -3.53 12.58 3.61
N THR A 366 -4.71 12.57 4.22
CA THR A 366 -5.63 13.73 4.25
C THR A 366 -4.92 14.94 4.82
N PHE A 367 -4.37 14.81 6.03
CA PHE A 367 -3.71 15.92 6.72
C PHE A 367 -2.49 16.45 5.96
N LEU A 368 -1.69 15.56 5.36
CA LEU A 368 -0.56 15.99 4.53
C LEU A 368 -1.02 16.79 3.30
N SER A 369 -2.12 16.39 2.67
CA SER A 369 -2.68 17.06 1.48
C SER A 369 -3.22 18.44 1.84
N VAL A 370 -3.94 18.56 2.95
CA VAL A 370 -4.43 19.83 3.48
C VAL A 370 -3.29 20.76 3.88
N LEU A 371 -2.28 20.26 4.60
CA LEU A 371 -1.11 21.07 4.96
C LEU A 371 -0.32 21.54 3.74
N SER A 372 -0.28 20.71 2.68
CA SER A 372 0.31 21.12 1.40
C SER A 372 -0.52 22.23 0.73
N ALA A 373 -1.85 22.13 0.75
CA ALA A 373 -2.73 23.21 0.29
C ALA A 373 -2.49 24.51 1.07
N CYS A 374 -2.39 24.44 2.40
CA CYS A 374 -2.07 25.60 3.21
C CYS A 374 -0.69 26.17 2.91
N ALA A 375 0.31 25.31 2.67
CA ALA A 375 1.66 25.72 2.28
C ALA A 375 1.68 26.46 0.94
N HIS A 376 0.95 25.96 -0.06
CA HIS A 376 0.81 26.60 -1.37
C HIS A 376 0.00 27.91 -1.31
N GLY A 377 -1.04 27.95 -0.49
CA GLY A 377 -1.92 29.12 -0.33
C GLY A 377 -1.44 30.16 0.69
N GLY A 378 -0.33 29.90 1.40
CA GLY A 378 0.15 30.78 2.48
C GLY A 378 -0.78 30.86 3.69
N LEU A 379 -1.65 29.86 3.90
CA LEU A 379 -2.70 29.85 4.94
C LEU A 379 -2.14 29.37 6.28
N VAL A 380 -1.31 30.20 6.91
CA VAL A 380 -0.60 29.84 8.15
C VAL A 380 -1.56 29.49 9.29
N ASP A 381 -2.61 30.28 9.49
CA ASP A 381 -3.52 30.08 10.62
C ASP A 381 -4.33 28.78 10.48
N GLU A 382 -4.77 28.46 9.26
CA GLU A 382 -5.47 27.20 8.97
C GLU A 382 -4.53 26.00 9.14
N ALA A 383 -3.28 26.09 8.70
CA ALA A 383 -2.30 25.02 8.92
C ALA A 383 -2.05 24.73 10.41
N LEU A 384 -2.00 25.77 11.25
CA LEU A 384 -1.84 25.61 12.69
C LEU A 384 -3.09 25.01 13.36
N LYS A 385 -4.30 25.36 12.90
CA LYS A 385 -5.54 24.71 13.35
C LYS A 385 -5.54 23.22 12.98
N VAL A 386 -5.09 22.88 11.77
CA VAL A 386 -4.99 21.49 11.31
C VAL A 386 -3.99 20.71 12.15
N LEU A 387 -2.82 21.29 12.48
CA LEU A 387 -1.85 20.66 13.39
C LEU A 387 -2.48 20.36 14.76
N TYR A 388 -3.18 21.32 15.35
CA TYR A 388 -3.86 21.14 16.63
C TYR A 388 -4.96 20.05 16.57
N LYS A 389 -5.71 19.98 15.45
CA LYS A 389 -6.66 18.89 15.20
C LYS A 389 -5.95 17.53 15.15
N MET A 390 -4.82 17.42 14.46
CA MET A 390 -4.04 16.17 14.37
C MET A 390 -3.59 15.66 15.75
N GLU A 391 -3.08 16.56 16.61
CA GLU A 391 -2.65 16.24 17.97
C GLU A 391 -3.81 15.71 18.84
N ARG A 392 -5.02 16.28 18.69
CA ARG A 392 -6.22 15.85 19.44
C ARG A 392 -6.82 14.54 18.96
N CYS A 393 -6.77 14.28 17.66
CA CYS A 393 -7.32 13.06 17.06
C CYS A 393 -6.44 11.82 17.31
N GLY A 394 -5.28 11.98 17.97
CA GLY A 394 -4.32 10.90 18.20
C GLY A 394 -3.69 10.37 16.91
N SER A 395 -3.68 11.16 15.84
CA SER A 395 -3.12 10.79 14.55
C SER A 395 -1.59 10.89 14.59
N GLU A 396 -0.88 9.89 14.05
CA GLU A 396 0.58 9.91 13.98
C GLU A 396 1.07 11.04 13.06
N ILE A 397 1.62 12.10 13.66
CA ILE A 397 2.25 13.21 12.92
C ILE A 397 3.59 12.73 12.35
N ASP A 398 3.64 12.56 11.03
CA ASP A 398 4.89 12.24 10.31
C ASP A 398 5.82 13.45 10.15
N ILE A 399 7.09 13.16 9.87
CA ILE A 399 8.12 14.13 9.51
C ILE A 399 7.75 14.98 8.29
N LYS A 400 6.93 14.45 7.38
CA LYS A 400 6.43 15.18 6.20
C LYS A 400 5.51 16.33 6.58
N HIS A 401 4.64 16.16 7.58
CA HIS A 401 3.75 17.22 8.06
C HIS A 401 4.56 18.36 8.68
N TYR A 402 5.55 18.03 9.52
CA TYR A 402 6.49 19.02 10.05
C TYR A 402 7.25 19.74 8.94
N GLY A 403 7.67 19.03 7.89
CA GLY A 403 8.29 19.63 6.71
C GLY A 403 7.43 20.70 6.04
N CYS A 404 6.15 20.40 5.77
CA CYS A 404 5.20 21.34 5.18
C CYS A 404 4.96 22.56 6.10
N LEU A 405 4.81 22.33 7.41
CA LEU A 405 4.59 23.41 8.38
C LEU A 405 5.81 24.33 8.55
N VAL A 406 7.01 23.76 8.60
CA VAL A 406 8.26 24.52 8.68
C VAL A 406 8.49 25.32 7.40
N ASP A 407 8.23 24.75 6.22
CA ASP A 407 8.31 25.48 4.95
C ASP A 407 7.30 26.64 4.90
N LEU A 408 6.04 26.41 5.31
CA LEU A 408 5.00 27.43 5.36
C LEU A 408 5.35 28.57 6.34
N LEU A 409 5.66 28.25 7.60
CA LEU A 409 6.07 29.24 8.62
C LEU A 409 7.34 29.98 8.19
N GLY A 410 8.26 29.25 7.58
CA GLY A 410 9.51 29.77 7.05
C GLY A 410 9.29 30.82 5.97
N ARG A 411 8.47 30.53 4.96
CA ARG A 411 8.11 31.48 3.88
C ARG A 411 7.30 32.68 4.39
N ALA A 412 6.51 32.49 5.44
CA ALA A 412 5.75 33.55 6.09
C ALA A 412 6.61 34.45 7.01
N GLY A 413 7.92 34.19 7.14
CA GLY A 413 8.83 34.96 8.00
C GLY A 413 8.69 34.64 9.50
N ARG A 414 7.87 33.68 9.90
CA ARG A 414 7.68 33.25 11.31
C ARG A 414 8.79 32.28 11.74
N LEU A 415 10.04 32.67 11.52
CA LEU A 415 11.21 31.81 11.69
C LEU A 415 11.35 31.22 13.11
N LYS A 416 11.07 32.02 14.13
CA LYS A 416 11.17 31.58 15.53
C LYS A 416 10.18 30.44 15.81
N GLU A 417 8.94 30.56 15.33
CA GLU A 417 7.92 29.53 15.50
C GLU A 417 8.24 28.27 14.69
N ALA A 418 8.80 28.43 13.48
CA ALA A 418 9.29 27.31 12.69
C ALA A 418 10.40 26.55 13.44
N TYR A 419 11.33 27.26 14.08
CA TYR A 419 12.39 26.66 14.87
C TYR A 419 11.89 26.00 16.15
N ASP A 420 10.95 26.63 16.86
CA ASP A 420 10.31 26.05 18.05
C ASP A 420 9.47 24.81 17.68
N LEU A 421 8.90 24.75 16.48
CA LEU A 421 8.24 23.56 15.96
C LEU A 421 9.24 22.42 15.75
N ILE A 422 10.42 22.69 15.18
CA ILE A 422 11.50 21.69 15.02
C ILE A 422 11.93 21.12 16.37
N LYS A 423 12.06 21.96 17.40
CA LYS A 423 12.43 21.53 18.76
C LYS A 423 11.39 20.64 19.44
N ARG A 424 10.11 20.84 19.12
CA ARG A 424 8.99 20.06 19.68
C ARG A 424 8.76 18.73 18.97
N MET A 425 9.45 18.46 17.86
CA MET A 425 9.29 17.21 17.13
C MET A 425 9.65 16.00 18.01
N PRO A 426 8.79 14.97 18.09
CA PRO A 426 9.10 13.74 18.82
C PRO A 426 10.12 12.84 18.09
N MET A 427 10.46 13.18 16.85
CA MET A 427 11.45 12.51 16.01
C MET A 427 12.56 13.47 15.58
N LYS A 428 13.71 12.91 15.19
CA LYS A 428 14.83 13.69 14.66
C LYS A 428 14.43 14.36 13.33
N PRO A 429 14.72 15.66 13.12
CA PRO A 429 14.44 16.34 11.87
C PRO A 429 15.34 15.80 10.75
N ASN A 430 14.78 15.62 9.56
CA ASN A 430 15.50 15.14 8.38
C ASN A 430 16.04 16.32 7.56
N TYR A 431 16.83 16.01 6.53
CA TYR A 431 17.41 17.01 5.65
C TYR A 431 16.37 17.92 4.96
N ARG A 432 15.13 17.43 4.73
CA ARG A 432 14.06 18.24 4.11
C ARG A 432 13.55 19.32 5.05
N VAL A 433 13.24 18.97 6.31
CA VAL A 433 12.81 19.93 7.34
C VAL A 433 13.90 20.97 7.59
N LEU A 434 15.15 20.52 7.75
CA LEU A 434 16.31 21.39 7.96
C LEU A 434 16.60 22.26 6.73
N GLY A 435 16.46 21.70 5.53
CA GLY A 435 16.61 22.42 4.27
C GLY A 435 15.55 23.50 4.09
N ALA A 436 14.29 23.22 4.43
CA ALA A 436 13.21 24.21 4.44
C ALA A 436 13.51 25.35 5.43
N MET A 437 13.97 25.03 6.64
CA MET A 437 14.33 26.01 7.66
C MET A 437 15.51 26.89 7.23
N LEU A 438 16.61 26.29 6.75
CA LEU A 438 17.76 27.03 6.24
C LEU A 438 17.38 27.86 5.00
N GLY A 439 16.50 27.34 4.15
CA GLY A 439 15.94 28.07 3.02
C GLY A 439 15.19 29.31 3.45
N ALA A 440 14.37 29.20 4.51
CA ALA A 440 13.67 30.32 5.11
C ALA A 440 14.63 31.35 5.73
N CYS A 441 15.64 30.91 6.49
CA CYS A 441 16.67 31.80 7.02
C CYS A 441 17.41 32.55 5.90
N ARG A 442 17.63 31.91 4.73
CA ARG A 442 18.19 32.57 3.54
C ARG A 442 17.28 33.66 3.00
N ILE A 443 15.99 33.36 2.86
CA ILE A 443 14.99 34.30 2.30
C ILE A 443 14.85 35.53 3.21
N HIS A 444 14.85 35.33 4.52
CA HIS A 444 14.67 36.39 5.52
C HIS A 444 15.98 36.93 6.12
N LEU A 445 17.14 36.49 5.60
CA LEU A 445 18.48 36.92 6.01
C LEU A 445 18.79 36.74 7.52
N ASP A 446 18.19 35.76 8.18
CA ASP A 446 18.46 35.45 9.60
C ASP A 446 19.62 34.47 9.76
N MET A 447 20.82 35.04 9.75
CA MET A 447 22.08 34.30 9.88
C MET A 447 22.26 33.63 11.24
N LYS A 448 21.80 34.28 12.32
CA LYS A 448 21.99 33.78 13.68
C LYS A 448 21.23 32.47 13.86
N LEU A 449 19.99 32.44 13.38
CA LEU A 449 19.17 31.24 13.45
C LEU A 449 19.70 30.13 12.52
N ALA A 450 20.22 30.48 11.33
CA ALA A 450 20.86 29.52 10.43
C ALA A 450 22.08 28.83 11.08
N GLU A 451 22.92 29.59 11.79
CA GLU A 451 24.07 29.05 12.53
C GLU A 451 23.62 28.14 13.68
N GLN A 452 22.58 28.51 14.42
CA GLN A 452 22.01 27.68 15.50
C GLN A 452 21.45 26.34 14.98
N VAL A 453 20.70 26.36 13.88
CA VAL A 453 20.18 25.13 13.24
C VAL A 453 21.33 24.20 12.84
N MET A 454 22.43 24.75 12.32
CA MET A 454 23.60 23.96 11.90
C MET A 454 24.42 23.40 13.06
N GLN A 455 24.54 24.14 14.17
CA GLN A 455 25.18 23.64 15.38
C GLN A 455 24.39 22.46 15.98
N GLU A 456 23.06 22.52 15.97
CA GLU A 456 22.20 21.40 16.38
C GLU A 456 22.43 20.17 15.50
N VAL A 457 22.53 20.34 14.18
CA VAL A 457 22.76 19.24 13.21
C VAL A 457 24.16 18.63 13.34
N SER A 458 25.17 19.44 13.71
CA SER A 458 26.57 19.02 13.81
C SER A 458 26.91 18.27 15.11
N LYS A 459 25.96 18.13 16.04
CA LYS A 459 26.18 17.37 17.28
C LYS A 459 26.38 15.88 16.96
N PRO A 460 27.39 15.20 17.55
CA PRO A 460 27.77 13.82 17.21
C PRO A 460 26.70 12.74 17.48
N SER A 461 25.56 13.07 18.10
CA SER A 461 24.39 12.20 18.25
C SER A 461 23.52 12.06 16.98
N LEU A 462 23.89 12.74 15.88
CA LEU A 462 23.15 12.80 14.60
C LEU A 462 23.87 12.14 13.41
N ASN A 463 25.04 11.53 13.60
CA ASN A 463 25.72 10.77 12.55
C ASN A 463 25.01 9.43 12.28
N THR A 464 23.97 9.47 11.47
CA THR A 464 23.58 8.33 10.64
C THR A 464 23.99 8.65 9.21
N ILE A 465 24.50 7.62 8.53
CA ILE A 465 24.97 7.61 7.15
C ILE A 465 23.83 8.10 6.23
N SER A 466 23.72 9.42 6.04
CA SER A 466 22.87 10.00 5.00
C SER A 466 23.80 10.72 4.03
N THR A 467 23.86 10.20 2.82
CA THR A 467 24.61 10.71 1.67
C THR A 467 24.13 12.08 1.16
N ASP A 468 23.17 12.71 1.83
CA ASP A 468 22.50 13.92 1.34
C ASP A 468 23.08 15.20 1.97
N ASN A 469 23.96 15.83 1.19
CA ASN A 469 24.83 16.96 1.57
C ASN A 469 24.20 18.34 1.32
N SER A 470 22.89 18.40 1.07
CA SER A 470 22.15 19.59 0.65
C SER A 470 22.18 20.74 1.68
N HIS A 471 22.29 20.43 2.97
CA HIS A 471 22.33 21.42 4.06
C HIS A 471 23.64 22.23 4.10
N TYR A 472 24.80 21.59 3.84
CA TYR A 472 26.08 22.31 3.70
C TYR A 472 26.09 23.24 2.48
N VAL A 473 25.48 22.81 1.36
CA VAL A 473 25.33 23.66 0.17
C VAL A 473 24.47 24.88 0.48
N LEU A 474 23.34 24.69 1.18
CA LEU A 474 22.44 25.80 1.53
C LEU A 474 23.13 26.83 2.43
N LEU A 475 23.87 26.40 3.45
CA LEU A 475 24.58 27.31 4.36
C LEU A 475 25.72 28.06 3.66
N SER A 476 26.48 27.39 2.78
CA SER A 476 27.51 28.07 1.97
C SER A 476 26.89 29.19 1.11
N ASN A 477 25.71 28.93 0.52
CA ASN A 477 24.98 29.93 -0.25
C ASN A 477 24.45 31.07 0.64
N ILE A 478 24.03 30.78 1.87
CA ILE A 478 23.60 31.78 2.85
C ILE A 478 24.76 32.71 3.27
N TYR A 479 25.96 32.16 3.53
CA TYR A 479 27.16 32.96 3.83
C TYR A 479 27.58 33.83 2.65
N ALA A 480 27.53 33.28 1.43
CA ALA A 480 27.82 34.03 0.22
C ALA A 480 26.81 35.17 -0.02
N ALA A 481 25.51 34.91 0.16
CA ALA A 481 24.45 35.91 0.03
C ALA A 481 24.57 37.05 1.06
N SER A 482 25.17 36.77 2.21
CA SER A 482 25.37 37.75 3.29
C SER A 482 26.76 38.43 3.26
N GLY A 483 27.52 38.27 2.17
CA GLY A 483 28.83 38.90 1.98
C GLY A 483 29.98 38.32 2.82
N ARG A 484 29.76 37.22 3.54
CA ARG A 484 30.77 36.54 4.38
C ARG A 484 31.50 35.45 3.60
N TRP A 485 32.24 35.86 2.57
CA TRP A 485 32.89 34.97 1.60
C TRP A 485 33.88 33.98 2.24
N GLU A 486 34.60 34.41 3.28
CA GLU A 486 35.57 33.56 3.97
C GLU A 486 34.92 32.33 4.64
N ASN A 487 33.77 32.52 5.29
CA ASN A 487 33.02 31.43 5.90
C ASN A 487 32.38 30.52 4.84
N ALA A 488 31.90 31.10 3.74
CA ALA A 488 31.38 30.33 2.60
C ALA A 488 32.46 29.42 2.00
N GLU A 489 33.68 29.93 1.87
CA GLU A 489 34.81 29.21 1.30
C GLU A 489 35.36 28.14 2.24
N ARG A 490 35.49 28.43 3.54
CA ARG A 490 35.84 27.42 4.55
C ARG A 490 34.87 26.24 4.54
N LEU A 491 33.56 26.52 4.42
CA LEU A 491 32.55 25.47 4.35
C LEU A 491 32.67 24.64 3.05
N ARG A 492 32.94 25.29 1.91
CA ARG A 492 33.18 24.61 0.62
C ARG A 492 34.43 23.73 0.66
N MET A 493 35.52 24.21 1.26
CA MET A 493 36.74 23.43 1.44
C MET A 493 36.51 22.22 2.35
N ALA A 494 35.76 22.40 3.45
CA ALA A 494 35.36 21.30 4.32
C ALA A 494 34.47 20.27 3.59
N MET A 495 33.67 20.71 2.61
CA MET A 495 32.89 19.81 1.77
C MET A 495 33.77 19.00 0.81
N VAL A 496 34.75 19.64 0.17
CA VAL A 496 35.71 18.97 -0.74
C VAL A 496 36.57 17.97 0.01
N GLY A 497 37.09 18.33 1.19
CA GLY A 497 37.91 17.45 2.02
C GLY A 497 37.20 16.19 2.53
N LYS A 498 35.86 16.19 2.54
CA LYS A 498 35.03 15.02 2.89
C LYS A 498 34.49 14.26 1.66
N GLY A 499 34.92 14.62 0.44
CA GLY A 499 34.53 13.94 -0.80
C GLY A 499 33.16 14.32 -1.36
N PHE A 500 32.56 15.44 -0.95
CA PHE A 500 31.19 15.81 -1.34
C PHE A 500 31.13 16.44 -2.75
N ARG A 501 30.11 16.08 -3.54
CA ARG A 501 29.87 16.64 -4.89
C ARG A 501 28.53 17.38 -4.96
N LYS A 502 28.53 18.56 -5.60
CA LYS A 502 27.31 19.30 -5.97
C LYS A 502 26.66 18.66 -7.21
N THR A 503 25.45 18.15 -7.07
CA THR A 503 24.58 17.78 -8.20
C THR A 503 24.11 19.08 -8.90
N PRO A 504 24.32 19.24 -10.21
CA PRO A 504 23.79 20.39 -10.95
C PRO A 504 22.26 20.34 -10.93
N GLY A 505 21.60 21.50 -10.75
CA GLY A 505 20.18 21.60 -11.01
C GLY A 505 19.93 21.50 -12.52
N CYS A 506 19.09 20.57 -12.94
CA CYS A 506 18.72 20.39 -14.34
C CYS A 506 17.21 20.54 -14.50
N SER A 507 16.78 21.18 -15.58
CA SER A 507 15.39 21.32 -15.99
C SER A 507 15.26 20.72 -17.39
N SER A 508 14.36 19.77 -17.60
CA SER A 508 14.07 19.26 -18.95
C SER A 508 12.82 19.94 -19.52
N VAL A 509 12.87 20.25 -20.82
CA VAL A 509 11.71 20.70 -21.59
C VAL A 509 11.59 19.81 -22.82
N MET A 510 10.40 19.27 -23.05
CA MET A 510 10.08 18.49 -24.25
C MET A 510 9.57 19.43 -25.34
N PHE A 511 10.30 19.49 -26.46
CA PHE A 511 9.83 20.16 -27.67
C PHE A 511 9.91 19.17 -28.83
N SER A 512 8.81 18.98 -29.55
CA SER A 512 8.74 18.12 -30.76
C SER A 512 9.32 16.70 -30.57
N GLY A 513 8.99 16.03 -29.45
CA GLY A 513 9.43 14.65 -29.19
C GLY A 513 10.92 14.47 -28.84
N THR A 514 11.66 15.56 -28.58
CA THR A 514 13.04 15.49 -28.07
C THR A 514 13.14 16.12 -26.68
N GLU A 515 13.70 15.37 -25.72
CA GLU A 515 13.94 15.84 -24.35
C GLU A 515 15.19 16.74 -24.31
N ASN A 516 15.00 18.04 -24.11
CA ASN A 516 16.10 18.99 -23.96
C ASN A 516 16.38 19.24 -22.47
N LYS A 517 17.52 18.73 -21.96
CA LYS A 517 17.98 18.95 -20.57
C LYS A 517 18.84 20.20 -20.43
N PHE A 518 18.37 21.18 -19.68
CA PHE A 518 19.07 22.39 -19.29
C PHE A 518 19.69 22.22 -17.90
N CYS A 519 20.97 21.90 -17.82
CA CYS A 519 21.69 21.85 -16.55
C CYS A 519 22.40 23.18 -16.26
N ALA A 520 22.22 23.72 -15.06
CA ALA A 520 22.92 24.92 -14.60
C ALA A 520 24.45 24.67 -14.62
N ARG A 521 25.16 25.37 -15.52
CA ARG A 521 26.62 25.29 -15.63
C ARG A 521 27.28 25.80 -14.35
N ARG A 522 28.26 25.03 -13.85
CA ARG A 522 29.19 25.48 -12.81
C ARG A 522 29.96 26.70 -13.35
N ARG A 523 29.89 27.84 -12.65
CA ARG A 523 30.96 28.83 -12.65
C ARG A 523 31.83 28.57 -11.43
#